data_AF-A0A7X6PCC0-F1
#
_entry.id   AF-A0A7X6PCC0-F1
#
_cell.length_a   1.000
_cell.length_b   1.000
_cell.length_c   1.000
_cell.angle_alpha   90.00
_cell.angle_beta   90.00
_cell.angle_gamma   90.00
#
_symmetry.space_group_name_H-M   'P 1'
#
loop_
_entity.id
_entity.type
_entity.pdbx_description
1 polymer ?
#
loop_
_entity_poly.entity_id
_entity_poly.type
_entity_poly.pdbx_seq_one_letter_code
_entity_poly.pdbx_strand_id
1 'polypeptide(L)'
;MNENLNFRGNMIMIGCGSIGQGILPLLGRHLNGIYERLTILSANESGRRIAQTFGTKFIHCIFTPGNYRTILKDYVGEGDLLLNLSIGVSSLDLIRFCAQQGALYVDTSIEPWPGVFGDPMLELHERTNYLIRSAALSLAKELGPDSPTAVIDHGANPGLVSHFLKRALIDLNQIIRKESIMPSSRGEWAKLAHDLGISTIQISERDTQASHKPKRQGEFINTWSIDGFVDELMQPAELSLGTFEKRLPGGACEHSPG
;
A
#
# COMPACT_ATOMS: atom_id res chain seq x y z
N MET A 1 2.17 -24.46 6.57
CA MET A 1 0.71 -24.48 6.67
C MET A 1 0.16 -24.12 5.30
N ASN A 2 -0.36 -25.11 4.56
CA ASN A 2 -1.11 -24.87 3.31
C ASN A 2 -2.59 -24.99 3.67
N GLU A 3 -3.16 -23.92 4.23
CA GLU A 3 -4.62 -23.78 4.17
C GLU A 3 -4.94 -23.24 2.78
N ASN A 4 -5.45 -24.11 1.91
CA ASN A 4 -5.93 -23.69 0.59
C ASN A 4 -7.11 -22.74 0.79
N LEU A 5 -6.88 -21.45 0.61
CA LEU A 5 -7.92 -20.43 0.66
C LEU A 5 -8.81 -20.58 -0.58
N ASN A 6 -10.11 -20.76 -0.36
CA ASN A 6 -11.09 -20.96 -1.44
C ASN A 6 -11.61 -19.60 -1.97
N PHE A 7 -10.74 -18.84 -2.63
CA PHE A 7 -11.12 -17.65 -3.38
C PHE A 7 -11.62 -18.03 -4.78
N ARG A 8 -12.87 -17.68 -5.12
CA ARG A 8 -13.53 -18.09 -6.37
C ARG A 8 -13.64 -17.00 -7.44
N GLY A 9 -13.51 -15.72 -7.07
CA GLY A 9 -13.56 -14.61 -8.03
C GLY A 9 -12.34 -14.54 -8.94
N ASN A 10 -12.36 -13.65 -9.92
CA ASN A 10 -11.17 -13.30 -10.68
C ASN A 10 -10.25 -12.40 -9.86
N MET A 11 -8.96 -12.42 -10.17
CA MET A 11 -8.01 -11.44 -9.66
C MET A 11 -7.52 -10.57 -10.80
N ILE A 12 -7.53 -9.26 -10.59
CA ILE A 12 -7.04 -8.27 -11.54
C ILE A 12 -5.85 -7.60 -10.86
N MET A 13 -4.65 -7.85 -11.37
CA MET A 13 -3.43 -7.21 -10.85
C MET A 13 -3.09 -6.02 -11.73
N ILE A 14 -3.08 -4.81 -11.15
CA ILE A 14 -2.64 -3.60 -11.86
C ILE A 14 -1.16 -3.38 -11.51
N GLY A 15 -0.31 -3.36 -12.53
CA GLY A 15 1.14 -3.28 -12.36
C GLY A 15 1.81 -4.66 -12.19
N CYS A 16 3.00 -4.81 -12.75
CA CYS A 16 3.81 -6.03 -12.62
C CYS A 16 5.31 -5.70 -12.55
N GLY A 17 5.63 -4.68 -11.74
CA GLY A 17 7.01 -4.33 -11.38
C GLY A 17 7.61 -5.32 -10.38
N SER A 18 8.61 -4.91 -9.60
CA SER A 18 9.29 -5.78 -8.62
C SER A 18 8.34 -6.51 -7.68
N ILE A 19 7.36 -5.80 -7.10
CA ILE A 19 6.39 -6.37 -6.15
C ILE A 19 5.43 -7.35 -6.84
N GLY A 20 4.85 -6.97 -7.99
CA GLY A 20 3.96 -7.84 -8.75
C GLY A 20 4.64 -9.13 -9.19
N GLN A 21 5.90 -9.05 -9.63
CA GLN A 21 6.70 -10.24 -9.98
C GLN A 21 7.03 -11.08 -8.73
N GLY A 22 7.31 -10.46 -7.60
CA GLY A 22 7.61 -11.14 -6.34
C GLY A 22 6.41 -11.86 -5.74
N ILE A 23 5.20 -11.31 -5.86
CA ILE A 23 3.98 -11.91 -5.28
C ILE A 23 3.36 -12.97 -6.18
N LEU A 24 3.55 -12.90 -7.51
CA LEU A 24 2.92 -13.81 -8.46
C LEU A 24 3.13 -15.31 -8.11
N PRO A 25 4.36 -15.78 -7.79
CA PRO A 25 4.55 -17.17 -7.33
C PRO A 25 3.84 -17.49 -6.00
N LEU A 26 3.71 -16.49 -5.11
CA LEU A 26 3.06 -16.67 -3.82
C LEU A 26 1.55 -16.79 -3.96
N LEU A 27 0.96 -16.09 -4.93
CA LEU A 27 -0.46 -16.23 -5.27
C LEU A 27 -0.77 -17.67 -5.67
N GLY A 28 -0.03 -18.26 -6.63
CA GLY A 28 -0.27 -19.65 -7.04
C GLY A 28 0.03 -20.68 -5.95
N ARG A 29 0.93 -20.36 -5.01
CA ARG A 29 1.20 -21.23 -3.85
C ARG A 29 0.01 -21.28 -2.88
N HIS A 30 -0.72 -20.19 -2.70
CA HIS A 30 -1.75 -20.04 -1.66
C HIS A 30 -3.19 -20.07 -2.19
N LEU A 31 -3.38 -19.77 -3.48
CA LEU A 31 -4.68 -19.71 -4.15
C LEU A 31 -4.70 -20.70 -5.31
N ASN A 32 -5.36 -21.82 -5.10
CA ASN A 32 -5.41 -22.88 -6.11
C ASN A 32 -6.08 -22.38 -7.41
N GLY A 33 -5.46 -22.74 -8.54
CA GLY A 33 -5.94 -22.38 -9.89
C GLY A 33 -5.97 -20.86 -10.18
N ILE A 34 -5.34 -20.01 -9.37
CA ILE A 34 -5.45 -18.56 -9.53
C ILE A 34 -4.92 -18.05 -10.88
N TYR A 35 -3.89 -18.68 -11.45
CA TYR A 35 -3.27 -18.22 -12.69
C TYR A 35 -4.24 -18.21 -13.90
N GLU A 36 -5.22 -19.11 -13.94
CA GLU A 36 -6.22 -19.19 -15.02
C GLU A 36 -7.24 -18.04 -14.98
N ARG A 37 -7.38 -17.42 -13.82
CA ARG A 37 -8.37 -16.37 -13.49
C ARG A 37 -7.70 -15.12 -12.92
N LEU A 38 -6.40 -14.99 -13.16
CA LEU A 38 -5.60 -13.80 -12.90
C LEU A 38 -5.34 -13.09 -14.24
N THR A 39 -5.70 -11.82 -14.30
CA THR A 39 -5.32 -10.93 -15.41
C THR A 39 -4.41 -9.83 -14.89
N ILE A 40 -3.26 -9.66 -15.52
CA ILE A 40 -2.31 -8.61 -15.23
C ILE A 40 -2.47 -7.49 -16.26
N LEU A 41 -2.72 -6.28 -15.76
CA LEU A 41 -2.88 -5.04 -16.52
C LEU A 41 -1.70 -4.12 -16.18
N SER A 42 -0.80 -3.85 -17.13
CA SER A 42 0.42 -3.08 -16.82
C SER A 42 0.83 -2.10 -17.91
N ALA A 43 1.28 -0.91 -17.49
CA ALA A 43 1.84 0.12 -18.37
C ALA A 43 3.30 -0.16 -18.79
N ASN A 44 3.94 -1.18 -18.20
CA ASN A 44 5.30 -1.58 -18.55
C ASN A 44 5.36 -3.08 -18.87
N GLU A 45 6.40 -3.50 -19.59
CA GLU A 45 6.55 -4.87 -20.08
C GLU A 45 7.37 -5.79 -19.15
N SER A 46 7.90 -5.25 -18.05
CA SER A 46 8.88 -5.96 -17.20
C SER A 46 8.37 -7.29 -16.64
N GLY A 47 7.07 -7.34 -16.31
CA GLY A 47 6.41 -8.53 -15.78
C GLY A 47 5.89 -9.53 -16.81
N ARG A 48 5.92 -9.24 -18.12
CA ARG A 48 5.32 -10.12 -19.14
C ARG A 48 5.91 -11.52 -19.12
N ARG A 49 7.23 -11.62 -19.01
CA ARG A 49 7.94 -12.91 -19.08
C ARG A 49 7.59 -13.83 -17.91
N ILE A 50 7.48 -13.29 -16.69
CA ILE A 50 7.09 -14.09 -15.53
C ILE A 50 5.62 -14.49 -15.60
N ALA A 51 4.74 -13.59 -16.08
CA ALA A 51 3.33 -13.91 -16.30
C ALA A 51 3.16 -15.09 -17.28
N GLN A 52 3.89 -15.07 -18.40
CA GLN A 52 3.91 -16.17 -19.38
C GLN A 52 4.42 -17.48 -18.78
N THR A 53 5.43 -17.41 -17.91
CA THR A 53 5.99 -18.60 -17.23
C THR A 53 4.93 -19.30 -16.37
N PHE A 54 4.03 -18.54 -15.75
CA PHE A 54 2.93 -19.06 -14.95
C PHE A 54 1.62 -19.23 -15.73
N GLY A 55 1.60 -18.99 -17.05
CA GLY A 55 0.40 -19.09 -17.87
C GLY A 55 -0.67 -18.03 -17.55
N THR A 56 -0.30 -16.93 -16.90
CA THR A 56 -1.21 -15.84 -16.52
C THR A 56 -1.42 -14.86 -17.69
N LYS A 57 -2.66 -14.39 -17.87
CA LYS A 57 -2.98 -13.39 -18.90
C LYS A 57 -2.29 -12.06 -18.58
N PHE A 58 -1.55 -11.52 -19.55
CA PHE A 58 -0.87 -10.22 -19.42
C PHE A 58 -1.28 -9.29 -20.55
N ILE A 59 -1.75 -8.10 -20.19
CA ILE A 59 -2.20 -7.07 -21.11
C ILE A 59 -1.41 -5.79 -20.84
N HIS A 60 -0.77 -5.29 -21.89
CA HIS A 60 -0.15 -3.98 -21.84
C HIS A 60 -1.25 -2.92 -21.96
N CYS A 61 -1.42 -2.09 -20.94
CA CYS A 61 -2.40 -1.02 -20.91
C CYS A 61 -1.92 0.14 -20.03
N ILE A 62 -2.20 1.36 -20.48
CA ILE A 62 -1.87 2.58 -19.75
C ILE A 62 -3.17 3.19 -19.24
N PHE A 63 -3.27 3.31 -17.92
CA PHE A 63 -4.41 3.94 -17.28
C PHE A 63 -4.25 5.45 -17.23
N THR A 64 -5.37 6.14 -17.42
CA THR A 64 -5.51 7.58 -17.28
C THR A 64 -6.84 7.88 -16.58
N PRO A 65 -7.02 9.08 -16.00
CA PRO A 65 -8.30 9.48 -15.44
C PRO A 65 -9.47 9.30 -16.40
N GLY A 66 -9.24 9.51 -17.71
CA GLY A 66 -10.26 9.44 -18.74
C GLY A 66 -10.59 8.05 -19.28
N ASN A 67 -9.77 7.02 -19.02
CA ASN A 67 -9.95 5.70 -19.65
C ASN A 67 -10.12 4.53 -18.66
N TYR A 68 -9.73 4.70 -17.39
CA TYR A 68 -9.57 3.55 -16.48
C TYR A 68 -10.86 2.77 -16.26
N ARG A 69 -11.99 3.47 -16.12
CA ARG A 69 -13.33 2.85 -15.99
C ARG A 69 -13.71 2.04 -17.21
N THR A 70 -13.48 2.58 -18.41
CA THR A 70 -13.83 1.93 -19.68
C THR A 70 -13.02 0.66 -19.89
N ILE A 71 -11.77 0.63 -19.43
CA ILE A 71 -10.93 -0.57 -19.51
C ILE A 71 -11.35 -1.56 -18.42
N LEU A 72 -11.43 -1.13 -17.16
CA LEU A 72 -11.64 -2.05 -16.03
C LEU A 72 -13.01 -2.72 -16.00
N LYS A 73 -14.05 -2.11 -16.59
CA LYS A 73 -15.39 -2.72 -16.65
C LYS A 73 -15.42 -4.07 -17.37
N ASP A 74 -14.44 -4.34 -18.24
CA ASP A 74 -14.34 -5.58 -19.00
C ASP A 74 -13.63 -6.70 -18.21
N TYR A 75 -13.07 -6.37 -17.03
CA TYR A 75 -12.24 -7.29 -16.24
C TYR A 75 -12.74 -7.49 -14.81
N VAL A 76 -13.34 -6.47 -14.19
CA VAL A 76 -13.68 -6.45 -12.76
C VAL A 76 -15.19 -6.52 -12.60
N GLY A 77 -15.67 -7.54 -11.90
CA GLY A 77 -17.06 -7.70 -11.49
C GLY A 77 -17.24 -8.01 -10.01
N GLU A 78 -18.48 -8.31 -9.63
CA GLU A 78 -18.85 -8.61 -8.24
C GLU A 78 -18.10 -9.82 -7.68
N GLY A 79 -17.52 -9.68 -6.49
CA GLY A 79 -16.74 -10.74 -5.83
C GLY A 79 -15.32 -10.95 -6.35
N ASP A 80 -14.90 -10.20 -7.37
CA ASP A 80 -13.51 -10.18 -7.84
C ASP A 80 -12.61 -9.40 -6.86
N LEU A 81 -11.29 -9.57 -7.02
CA LEU A 81 -10.27 -8.83 -6.26
C LEU A 81 -9.38 -8.03 -7.21
N LEU A 82 -9.37 -6.71 -7.04
CA LEU A 82 -8.41 -5.82 -7.67
C LEU A 82 -7.19 -5.65 -6.74
N LEU A 83 -6.04 -6.17 -7.17
CA LEU A 83 -4.75 -6.05 -6.51
C LEU A 83 -3.92 -4.97 -7.21
N ASN A 84 -3.88 -3.77 -6.64
CA ASN A 84 -3.14 -2.64 -7.19
C ASN A 84 -1.69 -2.64 -6.67
N LEU A 85 -0.76 -2.92 -7.57
CA LEU A 85 0.70 -2.92 -7.36
C LEU A 85 1.38 -2.01 -8.39
N SER A 86 0.70 -0.92 -8.74
CA SER A 86 1.15 0.04 -9.74
C SER A 86 1.61 1.34 -9.10
N ILE A 87 2.21 2.18 -9.94
CA ILE A 87 2.51 3.58 -9.68
C ILE A 87 1.69 4.43 -10.66
N GLY A 88 1.32 5.65 -10.26
CA GLY A 88 0.64 6.59 -11.15
C GLY A 88 -0.77 6.17 -11.56
N VAL A 89 -1.46 5.38 -10.73
CA VAL A 89 -2.88 5.05 -10.90
C VAL A 89 -3.60 5.35 -9.59
N SER A 90 -4.60 6.22 -9.64
CA SER A 90 -5.27 6.71 -8.42
C SER A 90 -5.94 5.60 -7.62
N SER A 91 -5.43 5.31 -6.42
CA SER A 91 -6.01 4.32 -5.50
C SER A 91 -7.45 4.68 -5.14
N LEU A 92 -7.76 5.97 -4.91
CA LEU A 92 -9.11 6.40 -4.56
C LEU A 92 -10.12 6.16 -5.68
N ASP A 93 -9.71 6.40 -6.93
CA ASP A 93 -10.58 6.17 -8.09
C ASP A 93 -10.79 4.68 -8.37
N LEU A 94 -9.78 3.85 -8.11
CA LEU A 94 -9.90 2.39 -8.16
C LEU A 94 -10.81 1.87 -7.04
N ILE A 95 -10.68 2.35 -5.80
CA ILE A 95 -11.55 1.98 -4.68
C ILE A 95 -13.00 2.33 -5.00
N ARG A 96 -13.27 3.55 -5.50
CA ARG A 96 -14.62 3.95 -5.95
C ARG A 96 -15.17 3.03 -7.03
N PHE A 97 -14.34 2.68 -7.99
CA PHE A 97 -14.73 1.78 -9.08
C PHE A 97 -15.02 0.36 -8.55
N CYS A 98 -14.15 -0.21 -7.71
CA CYS A 98 -14.36 -1.51 -7.07
C CYS A 98 -15.64 -1.54 -6.23
N ALA A 99 -15.88 -0.50 -5.42
CA ALA A 99 -17.10 -0.36 -4.63
C ALA A 99 -18.36 -0.38 -5.51
N GLN A 100 -18.34 0.29 -6.67
CA GLN A 100 -19.44 0.30 -7.62
C GLN A 100 -19.66 -1.05 -8.32
N GLN A 101 -18.60 -1.83 -8.53
CA GLN A 101 -18.68 -3.15 -9.15
C GLN A 101 -18.96 -4.29 -8.16
N GLY A 102 -18.96 -4.02 -6.84
CA GLY A 102 -19.03 -5.09 -5.84
C GLY A 102 -17.72 -5.88 -5.69
N ALA A 103 -16.58 -5.30 -6.07
CA ALA A 103 -15.27 -5.94 -6.06
C ALA A 103 -14.45 -5.53 -4.83
N LEU A 104 -13.60 -6.46 -4.36
CA LEU A 104 -12.61 -6.21 -3.31
C LEU A 104 -11.41 -5.43 -3.88
N TYR A 105 -10.71 -4.71 -3.00
CA TYR A 105 -9.54 -3.92 -3.38
C TYR A 105 -8.39 -4.11 -2.38
N VAL A 106 -7.15 -4.23 -2.88
CA VAL A 106 -5.93 -4.21 -2.06
C VAL A 106 -4.84 -3.38 -2.75
N ASP A 107 -4.14 -2.53 -2.01
CA ASP A 107 -2.89 -1.89 -2.46
C ASP A 107 -1.80 -1.89 -1.39
N THR A 108 -0.61 -1.41 -1.79
CA THR A 108 0.55 -1.24 -0.90
C THR A 108 0.93 0.21 -0.66
N SER A 109 0.28 1.15 -1.35
CA SER A 109 0.48 2.59 -1.30
C SER A 109 -0.79 3.29 -1.82
N ILE A 110 -1.20 4.38 -1.18
CA ILE A 110 -2.27 5.24 -1.70
C ILE A 110 -1.69 6.18 -2.75
N GLU A 111 -1.81 5.80 -4.02
CA GLU A 111 -1.25 6.56 -5.14
C GLU A 111 -2.24 7.60 -5.70
N PRO A 112 -1.78 8.79 -6.10
CA PRO A 112 -2.55 9.70 -6.93
C PRO A 112 -2.39 9.38 -8.43
N TRP A 113 -3.15 10.09 -9.27
CA TRP A 113 -2.78 10.18 -10.70
C TRP A 113 -1.47 10.98 -10.86
N PRO A 114 -0.72 10.78 -11.97
CA PRO A 114 0.54 11.47 -12.20
C PRO A 114 0.37 12.99 -12.16
N GLY A 115 1.41 13.68 -11.66
CA GLY A 115 1.46 15.14 -11.60
C GLY A 115 1.14 15.75 -10.24
N VAL A 116 1.12 14.97 -9.15
CA VAL A 116 0.97 15.53 -7.78
C VAL A 116 2.32 15.77 -7.12
N PHE A 117 3.17 14.74 -6.98
CA PHE A 117 4.39 14.84 -6.16
C PHE A 117 5.48 15.75 -6.74
N GLY A 118 5.59 15.80 -8.07
CA GLY A 118 6.58 16.62 -8.77
C GLY A 118 6.07 17.98 -9.25
N ASP A 119 4.83 18.36 -8.96
CA ASP A 119 4.27 19.62 -9.46
C ASP A 119 4.78 20.81 -8.63
N PRO A 120 5.54 21.75 -9.23
CA PRO A 120 6.04 22.93 -8.54
C PRO A 120 4.95 23.98 -8.27
N MET A 121 3.75 23.83 -8.85
CA MET A 121 2.62 24.73 -8.65
C MET A 121 1.80 24.37 -7.41
N LEU A 122 1.98 23.18 -6.85
CA LEU A 122 1.34 22.75 -5.61
C LEU A 122 2.17 23.18 -4.40
N GLU A 123 1.48 23.67 -3.37
CA GLU A 123 2.10 23.99 -2.08
C GLU A 123 2.55 22.70 -1.37
N LEU A 124 3.57 22.78 -0.51
CA LEU A 124 4.14 21.61 0.16
C LEU A 124 3.09 20.78 0.91
N HIS A 125 2.15 21.45 1.58
CA HIS A 125 1.10 20.79 2.35
C HIS A 125 0.09 20.02 1.48
N GLU A 126 -0.02 20.34 0.19
CA GLU A 126 -0.93 19.66 -0.76
C GLU A 126 -0.39 18.31 -1.23
N ARG A 127 0.89 18.02 -0.93
CA ARG A 127 1.62 16.84 -1.43
C ARG A 127 1.96 15.84 -0.31
N THR A 128 1.30 15.95 0.85
CA THR A 128 1.56 15.10 2.02
C THR A 128 0.79 13.79 1.96
N ASN A 129 1.37 12.74 2.53
CA ASN A 129 0.68 11.47 2.72
C ASN A 129 -0.47 11.62 3.73
N TYR A 130 -0.40 12.59 4.67
CA TYR A 130 -1.52 12.96 5.52
C TYR A 130 -2.78 13.30 4.72
N LEU A 131 -2.69 14.19 3.72
CA LEU A 131 -3.87 14.59 2.94
C LEU A 131 -4.40 13.45 2.09
N ILE A 132 -3.50 12.68 1.46
CA ILE A 132 -3.87 11.50 0.67
C ILE A 132 -4.64 10.50 1.55
N ARG A 133 -4.12 10.21 2.74
CA ARG A 133 -4.78 9.35 3.72
C ARG A 133 -6.09 9.94 4.23
N SER A 134 -6.16 11.25 4.46
CA SER A 134 -7.39 11.93 4.88
C SER A 134 -8.50 11.82 3.83
N ALA A 135 -8.14 11.92 2.55
CA ALA A 135 -9.04 11.68 1.43
C ALA A 135 -9.53 10.23 1.40
N ALA A 136 -8.66 9.25 1.63
CA ALA A 136 -9.05 7.83 1.75
C ALA A 136 -10.03 7.58 2.92
N LEU A 137 -9.80 8.20 4.08
CA LEU A 137 -10.70 8.11 5.23
C LEU A 137 -12.05 8.77 4.96
N SER A 138 -12.07 9.88 4.22
CA SER A 138 -13.29 10.57 3.81
C SER A 138 -14.08 9.73 2.81
N LEU A 139 -13.39 9.11 1.84
CA LEU A 139 -13.97 8.15 0.92
C LEU A 139 -14.61 6.96 1.65
N ALA A 140 -13.93 6.38 2.65
CA ALA A 140 -14.48 5.28 3.42
C ALA A 140 -15.80 5.67 4.14
N LYS A 141 -15.89 6.90 4.66
CA LYS A 141 -17.14 7.42 5.25
C LYS A 141 -18.24 7.60 4.21
N GLU A 142 -17.90 8.08 3.02
CA GLU A 142 -18.84 8.28 1.91
C GLU A 142 -19.41 6.95 1.39
N LEU A 143 -18.55 5.93 1.21
CA LEU A 143 -18.95 4.61 0.72
C LEU A 143 -19.79 3.82 1.73
N GLY A 144 -19.59 4.08 3.02
CA GLY A 144 -20.34 3.44 4.09
C GLY A 144 -19.87 2.00 4.42
N PRO A 145 -20.40 1.42 5.51
CA PRO A 145 -19.93 0.15 6.05
C PRO A 145 -20.32 -1.08 5.20
N ASP A 146 -21.33 -0.96 4.35
CA ASP A 146 -21.81 -2.06 3.50
C ASP A 146 -21.02 -2.17 2.18
N SER A 147 -20.08 -1.25 1.94
CA SER A 147 -19.21 -1.29 0.76
C SER A 147 -18.25 -2.50 0.81
N PRO A 148 -17.89 -3.08 -0.35
CA PRO A 148 -16.85 -4.11 -0.41
C PRO A 148 -15.56 -3.69 0.29
N THR A 149 -14.86 -4.66 0.87
CA THR A 149 -13.61 -4.38 1.61
C THR A 149 -12.52 -3.86 0.68
N ALA A 150 -11.96 -2.69 1.04
CA ALA A 150 -10.75 -2.14 0.47
C ALA A 150 -9.65 -2.11 1.55
N VAL A 151 -8.53 -2.80 1.32
CA VAL A 151 -7.36 -2.78 2.20
C VAL A 151 -6.28 -1.93 1.56
N ILE A 152 -6.03 -0.76 2.12
CA ILE A 152 -5.02 0.18 1.62
C ILE A 152 -3.72 0.08 2.42
N ASP A 153 -2.61 0.55 1.84
CA ASP A 153 -1.32 0.68 2.52
C ASP A 153 -0.85 -0.64 3.16
N HIS A 154 -1.04 -1.76 2.44
CA HIS A 154 -0.82 -3.12 2.96
C HIS A 154 0.37 -3.85 2.33
N GLY A 155 1.52 -3.18 2.30
CA GLY A 155 2.81 -3.76 1.95
C GLY A 155 3.62 -4.17 3.17
N ALA A 156 4.92 -3.88 3.14
CA ALA A 156 5.80 -4.01 4.29
C ALA A 156 5.66 -2.81 5.25
N ASN A 157 5.92 -1.61 4.73
CA ASN A 157 5.92 -0.33 5.44
C ASN A 157 5.47 0.78 4.47
N PRO A 158 4.16 1.05 4.38
CA PRO A 158 3.11 0.70 5.33
C PRO A 158 2.58 -0.74 5.17
N GLY A 159 1.90 -1.26 6.21
CA GLY A 159 1.33 -2.61 6.23
C GLY A 159 1.88 -3.47 7.37
N LEU A 160 2.78 -4.41 7.06
CA LEU A 160 3.37 -5.38 8.01
C LEU A 160 3.89 -4.73 9.31
N VAL A 161 4.50 -3.55 9.23
CA VAL A 161 4.99 -2.82 10.41
C VAL A 161 3.91 -2.49 11.44
N SER A 162 2.65 -2.34 11.02
CA SER A 162 1.52 -2.17 11.94
C SER A 162 1.24 -3.44 12.74
N HIS A 163 1.44 -4.61 12.13
CA HIS A 163 1.33 -5.90 12.82
C HIS A 163 2.51 -6.12 13.78
N PHE A 164 3.72 -5.74 13.37
CA PHE A 164 4.89 -5.77 14.26
C PHE A 164 4.71 -4.87 15.48
N LEU A 165 4.15 -3.67 15.31
CA LEU A 165 3.87 -2.79 16.45
C LEU A 165 2.91 -3.48 17.45
N LYS A 166 1.82 -4.08 16.98
CA LYS A 166 0.88 -4.81 17.84
C LYS A 166 1.57 -5.96 18.60
N ARG A 167 2.39 -6.75 17.91
CA ARG A 167 3.16 -7.83 18.53
C ARG A 167 4.15 -7.30 19.58
N ALA A 168 4.90 -6.25 19.24
CA ALA A 168 5.86 -5.62 20.13
C ALA A 168 5.21 -5.06 21.40
N LEU A 169 4.02 -4.43 21.29
CA LEU A 169 3.28 -3.94 22.45
C LEU A 169 2.86 -5.08 23.39
N ILE A 170 2.37 -6.21 22.85
CA ILE A 170 2.04 -7.39 23.67
C ILE A 170 3.32 -7.94 24.33
N ASP A 171 4.42 -8.06 23.60
CA ASP A 171 5.69 -8.57 24.11
C ASP A 171 6.25 -7.69 25.23
N LEU A 172 6.26 -6.37 25.03
CA LEU A 172 6.70 -5.40 26.05
C LEU A 172 5.82 -5.46 27.30
N ASN A 173 4.51 -5.59 27.14
CA ASN A 173 3.60 -5.75 28.28
C ASN A 173 3.92 -6.99 29.10
N GLN A 174 4.14 -8.13 28.44
CA GLN A 174 4.52 -9.36 29.10
C GLN A 174 5.89 -9.26 29.79
N ILE A 175 6.85 -8.54 29.20
CA ILE A 175 8.21 -8.39 29.77
C ILE A 175 8.20 -7.45 30.97
N ILE A 176 7.60 -6.26 30.84
CA ILE A 176 7.68 -5.16 31.81
C ILE A 176 6.65 -5.35 32.93
N ARG A 177 5.41 -5.69 32.58
CA ARG A 177 4.27 -5.72 33.51
C ARG A 177 3.86 -7.13 33.93
N LYS A 178 4.39 -8.18 33.27
CA LYS A 178 4.08 -9.59 33.52
C LYS A 178 2.60 -9.95 33.31
N GLU A 179 1.93 -9.20 32.44
CA GLU A 179 0.51 -9.37 32.13
C GLU A 179 0.32 -9.87 30.69
N SER A 180 -0.50 -10.91 30.53
CA SER A 180 -0.92 -11.40 29.21
C SER A 180 -2.25 -10.76 28.83
N ILE A 181 -2.24 -9.93 27.78
CA ILE A 181 -3.42 -9.22 27.29
C ILE A 181 -3.56 -9.38 25.77
N MET A 182 -4.79 -9.25 25.27
CA MET A 182 -5.09 -9.21 23.85
C MET A 182 -6.09 -8.08 23.58
N PRO A 183 -5.61 -6.87 23.25
CA PRO A 183 -6.49 -5.75 22.93
C PRO A 183 -7.37 -6.05 21.72
N SER A 184 -8.68 -5.82 21.86
CA SER A 184 -9.71 -6.11 20.86
C SER A 184 -10.20 -4.86 20.11
N SER A 185 -9.91 -3.67 20.64
CA SER A 185 -10.36 -2.39 20.08
C SER A 185 -9.20 -1.41 19.85
N ARG A 186 -9.40 -0.43 18.96
CA ARG A 186 -8.43 0.66 18.72
C ARG A 186 -8.08 1.41 20.00
N GLY A 187 -9.06 1.63 20.88
CA GLY A 187 -8.87 2.32 22.15
C GLY A 187 -7.99 1.53 23.12
N GLU A 188 -8.17 0.21 23.21
CA GLU A 188 -7.35 -0.66 24.05
C GLU A 188 -5.90 -0.72 23.55
N TRP A 189 -5.67 -0.77 22.22
CA TRP A 189 -4.32 -0.69 21.65
C TRP A 189 -3.64 0.63 21.97
N ALA A 190 -4.35 1.76 21.86
CA ALA A 190 -3.82 3.08 22.20
C ALA A 190 -3.50 3.19 23.70
N LYS A 191 -4.40 2.70 24.56
CA LYS A 191 -4.19 2.65 26.01
C LYS A 191 -2.98 1.80 26.37
N LEU A 192 -2.78 0.66 25.71
CA LEU A 192 -1.62 -0.18 25.95
C LEU A 192 -0.30 0.55 25.64
N ALA A 193 -0.20 1.21 24.48
CA ALA A 193 0.99 1.99 24.13
C ALA A 193 1.25 3.12 25.16
N HIS A 194 0.20 3.79 25.61
CA HIS A 194 0.27 4.81 26.66
C HIS A 194 0.75 4.25 28.01
N ASP A 195 0.16 3.14 28.48
CA ASP A 195 0.47 2.54 29.78
C ASP A 195 1.89 1.93 29.83
N LEU A 196 2.45 1.59 28.66
CA LEU A 196 3.85 1.18 28.50
C LEU A 196 4.82 2.37 28.39
N GLY A 197 4.32 3.61 28.34
CA GLY A 197 5.13 4.80 28.22
C GLY A 197 5.85 4.93 26.87
N ILE A 198 5.25 4.41 25.78
CA ILE A 198 5.85 4.52 24.45
C ILE A 198 5.76 5.98 23.98
N SER A 199 6.91 6.66 23.91
CA SER A 199 7.00 8.05 23.45
C SER A 199 7.21 8.17 21.94
N THR A 200 7.88 7.18 21.34
CA THR A 200 8.37 7.26 19.97
C THR A 200 8.36 5.87 19.35
N ILE A 201 7.90 5.78 18.11
CA ILE A 201 7.98 4.57 17.29
C ILE A 201 8.71 4.97 16.01
N GLN A 202 9.78 4.25 15.69
CA GLN A 202 10.50 4.41 14.43
C GLN A 202 10.28 3.17 13.57
N ILE A 203 10.00 3.39 12.29
CA ILE A 203 10.07 2.32 11.30
C ILE A 203 11.54 2.21 10.88
N SER A 204 12.29 1.45 11.68
CA SER A 204 13.75 1.37 11.54
C SER A 204 14.16 0.28 10.56
N GLU A 205 14.41 0.68 9.31
CA GLU A 205 14.84 -0.22 8.24
C GLU A 205 16.31 0.00 7.87
N ARG A 206 17.02 -1.11 7.60
CA ARG A 206 18.37 -1.10 7.05
C ARG A 206 18.52 -2.19 6.00
N ASP A 207 18.45 -1.79 4.73
CA ASP A 207 18.78 -2.68 3.62
C ASP A 207 20.31 -2.78 3.47
N THR A 208 20.80 -4.01 3.39
CA THR A 208 22.23 -4.33 3.21
C THR A 208 22.49 -5.16 1.95
N GLN A 209 21.47 -5.36 1.12
CA GLN A 209 21.60 -6.05 -0.16
C GLN A 209 22.61 -5.31 -1.04
N ALA A 210 23.47 -6.07 -1.69
CA ALA A 210 24.52 -5.55 -2.54
C ALA A 210 24.58 -6.32 -3.86
N SER A 211 24.78 -5.58 -4.96
CA SER A 211 25.04 -6.17 -6.27
C SER A 211 26.53 -6.50 -6.42
N HIS A 212 26.82 -7.58 -7.14
CA HIS A 212 28.18 -7.88 -7.60
C HIS A 212 28.67 -6.90 -8.68
N LYS A 213 27.75 -6.14 -9.28
CA LYS A 213 28.07 -5.08 -10.26
C LYS A 213 28.16 -3.75 -9.52
N PRO A 214 29.26 -3.01 -9.66
CA PRO A 214 29.37 -1.68 -9.08
C PRO A 214 28.36 -0.72 -9.72
N LYS A 215 27.87 0.23 -8.93
CA LYS A 215 27.01 1.31 -9.41
C LYS A 215 27.71 2.12 -10.49
N ARG A 216 27.03 2.40 -11.61
CA ARG A 216 27.54 3.28 -12.66
C ARG A 216 27.23 4.74 -12.38
N GLN A 217 28.03 5.64 -12.98
CA GLN A 217 27.75 7.07 -12.99
C GLN A 217 26.44 7.33 -13.76
N GLY A 218 25.57 8.19 -13.23
CA GLY A 218 24.27 8.49 -13.83
C GLY A 218 23.18 7.42 -13.65
N GLU A 219 23.46 6.31 -12.96
CA GLU A 219 22.49 5.25 -12.68
C GLU A 219 21.84 5.45 -11.30
N PHE A 220 20.52 5.31 -11.19
CA PHE A 220 19.83 5.17 -9.90
C PHE A 220 19.65 3.68 -9.62
N ILE A 221 20.01 3.21 -8.42
CA ILE A 221 19.86 1.80 -8.03
C ILE A 221 19.06 1.74 -6.74
N ASN A 222 18.04 0.89 -6.74
CA ASN A 222 17.23 0.59 -5.57
C ASN A 222 16.87 -0.91 -5.57
N THR A 223 16.42 -1.43 -4.42
CA THR A 223 15.97 -2.83 -4.27
C THR A 223 14.47 -3.00 -4.53
N TRP A 224 13.75 -1.89 -4.69
CA TRP A 224 12.36 -1.81 -5.07
C TRP A 224 12.14 -0.66 -6.09
N SER A 225 10.90 -0.21 -6.28
CA SER A 225 10.53 0.80 -7.29
C SER A 225 11.45 2.02 -7.25
N ILE A 226 12.09 2.36 -8.38
CA ILE A 226 12.87 3.59 -8.48
C ILE A 226 11.91 4.78 -8.56
N ASP A 227 10.92 4.72 -9.44
CA ASP A 227 9.97 5.82 -9.65
C ASP A 227 9.18 6.12 -8.38
N GLY A 228 8.65 5.08 -7.71
CA GLY A 228 7.94 5.25 -6.45
C GLY A 228 8.82 5.84 -5.34
N PHE A 229 10.09 5.39 -5.24
CA PHE A 229 11.02 5.96 -4.27
C PHE A 229 11.36 7.42 -4.59
N VAL A 230 11.50 7.77 -5.86
CA VAL A 230 11.76 9.16 -6.26
C VAL A 230 10.54 10.04 -5.97
N ASP A 231 9.32 9.55 -6.23
CA ASP A 231 8.08 10.23 -5.89
C ASP A 231 8.00 10.53 -4.38
N GLU A 232 8.28 9.54 -3.54
CA GLU A 232 8.36 9.73 -2.09
C GLU A 232 9.45 10.73 -1.68
N LEU A 233 10.62 10.71 -2.33
CA LEU A 233 11.71 11.67 -2.06
C LEU A 233 11.36 13.11 -2.45
N MET A 234 10.39 13.32 -3.35
CA MET A 234 9.90 14.65 -3.72
C MET A 234 8.85 15.19 -2.75
N GLN A 235 8.25 14.34 -1.91
CA GLN A 235 7.33 14.74 -0.86
C GLN A 235 8.04 15.45 0.30
N PRO A 236 7.34 16.28 1.07
CA PRO A 236 7.90 16.84 2.30
C PRO A 236 8.22 15.72 3.31
N ALA A 237 9.25 15.94 4.13
CA ALA A 237 9.50 15.08 5.28
C ALA A 237 8.28 15.12 6.22
N GLU A 238 7.74 13.94 6.53
CA GLU A 238 6.47 13.81 7.26
C GLU A 238 6.62 12.88 8.46
N LEU A 239 6.02 13.28 9.59
CA LEU A 239 5.99 12.50 10.81
C LEU A 239 4.72 12.81 11.61
N SER A 240 4.27 11.83 12.40
CA SER A 240 3.25 12.07 13.42
C SER A 240 3.91 12.60 14.70
N LEU A 241 3.50 13.78 15.17
CA LEU A 241 4.05 14.37 16.39
C LEU A 241 3.38 13.74 17.62
N GLY A 242 4.18 13.09 18.47
CA GLY A 242 3.70 12.51 19.72
C GLY A 242 3.45 13.56 20.79
N THR A 243 2.51 13.31 21.70
CA THR A 243 2.18 14.23 22.81
C THR A 243 3.32 14.44 23.82
N PHE A 244 4.34 13.58 23.78
CA PHE A 244 5.57 13.75 24.57
C PHE A 244 6.47 14.88 24.04
N GLU A 245 6.39 15.17 22.73
CA GLU A 245 7.25 16.17 22.09
C GLU A 245 6.84 17.58 22.53
N LYS A 246 7.81 18.35 23.03
CA LYS A 246 7.57 19.69 23.59
C LYS A 246 7.85 20.82 22.60
N ARG A 247 8.44 20.50 21.46
CA ARG A 247 8.91 21.47 20.48
C ARG A 247 8.77 20.89 19.08
N LEU A 248 8.32 21.73 18.17
CA LEU A 248 8.39 21.45 16.74
C LEU A 248 9.80 21.72 16.22
N PRO A 249 10.31 20.92 15.27
CA PRO A 249 11.49 21.27 14.49
C PRO A 249 11.30 22.63 13.80
N GLY A 250 12.38 23.37 13.63
CA GLY A 250 12.33 24.64 12.87
C GLY A 250 11.86 24.39 11.44
N GLY A 251 10.87 25.16 10.98
CA GLY A 251 10.28 25.00 9.65
C GLY A 251 9.22 23.91 9.53
N ALA A 252 8.85 23.23 10.63
CA ALA A 252 7.73 22.31 10.63
C ALA A 252 6.40 23.07 10.50
N CYS A 253 5.49 22.48 9.73
CA CYS A 253 4.10 22.91 9.58
C CYS A 253 3.18 21.77 10.03
N GLU A 254 2.00 22.13 10.52
CA GLU A 254 0.95 21.17 10.92
C GLU A 254 -0.27 21.36 10.04
N HIS A 255 -0.99 20.27 9.77
CA HIS A 255 -2.33 20.36 9.18
C HIS A 255 -3.31 20.83 10.26
N SER A 256 -4.21 21.75 9.89
CA SER A 256 -5.32 22.14 10.76
C SER A 256 -6.11 20.89 11.17
N PRO A 257 -6.55 20.78 12.44
CA PRO A 257 -7.46 19.72 12.85
C PRO A 257 -8.71 19.76 11.95
N GLY A 258 -9.01 18.63 11.31
CA GLY A 258 -10.26 18.44 10.57
C GLY A 258 -11.45 18.17 11.48
#